data_AF-A0A7G1IKQ3-F1
#
_entry.id   AF-A0A7G1IKQ3-F1
#
_cell.length_a   1.000
_cell.length_b   1.000
_cell.length_c   1.000
_cell.angle_alpha   90.00
_cell.angle_beta   90.00
_cell.angle_gamma   90.00
#
_symmetry.space_group_name_H-M   'P 1'
#
loop_
_entity.id
_entity.type
_entity.pdbx_description
1 polymer ?
#
loop_
_entity_poly.entity_id
_entity_poly.type
_entity_poly.pdbx_seq_one_letter_code
_entity_poly.pdbx_strand_id
1 'polypeptide(L)'
;MRVEAFVCRKPDENHEGVYRFLLNRNRRLYGVAYTLDNVGDIYLVGRMSLASVDAEEIDRVLGQVLEAVDSDFNTLLELGFRSSIQKSGNGGCRAVNR
;
A
#
# COMPACT_ATOMS: atom_id res chain seq x y z
N MET A 1 -10.44 17.11 -1.08
CA MET A 1 -9.98 16.32 0.08
C MET A 1 -8.88 15.36 -0.37
N ARG A 2 -7.88 15.09 0.48
CA ARG A 2 -6.84 14.08 0.24
C ARG A 2 -6.92 13.01 1.31
N VAL A 3 -6.81 11.75 0.91
CA VAL A 3 -6.71 10.58 1.79
C VAL A 3 -5.36 9.92 1.53
N GLU A 4 -4.67 9.55 2.60
CA GLU A 4 -3.36 8.87 2.55
C GLU A 4 -3.35 7.76 3.58
N ALA A 5 -2.93 6.56 3.16
CA ALA A 5 -2.72 5.41 4.02
C ALA A 5 -1.34 4.82 3.76
N PHE A 6 -0.55 4.69 4.83
CA PHE A 6 0.72 3.99 4.78
C PHE A 6 0.46 2.48 4.65
N VAL A 7 1.18 1.82 3.74
CA VAL A 7 1.04 0.38 3.49
C VAL A 7 2.24 -0.36 4.05
N CYS A 8 3.43 -0.02 3.59
CA CYS A 8 4.68 -0.58 4.09
C CYS A 8 5.88 0.29 3.72
N ARG A 9 7.00 0.03 4.37
CA ARG A 9 8.30 0.65 4.09
C ARG A 9 8.77 0.31 2.69
N LYS A 10 9.79 1.03 2.22
CA LYS A 10 10.52 0.66 1.01
C LYS A 10 10.87 -0.84 1.00
N PRO A 11 10.56 -1.58 -0.09
CA PRO A 11 10.98 -2.96 -0.26
C PRO A 11 12.49 -3.15 -0.05
N ASP A 12 12.89 -4.19 0.66
CA ASP A 12 14.30 -4.52 0.86
C ASP A 12 14.91 -5.12 -0.42
N GLU A 13 14.11 -5.82 -1.22
CA GLU A 13 14.54 -6.53 -2.43
C GLU A 13 13.45 -6.53 -3.52
N ASN A 14 13.79 -7.04 -4.71
CA ASN A 14 12.86 -7.26 -5.84
C ASN A 14 11.94 -6.06 -6.17
N HIS A 15 12.53 -4.87 -6.28
CA HIS A 15 11.77 -3.63 -6.45
C HIS A 15 10.94 -3.63 -7.75
N GLU A 16 11.48 -4.18 -8.85
CA GLU A 16 10.75 -4.29 -10.12
C GLU A 16 9.48 -5.14 -9.98
N GLY A 17 9.57 -6.29 -9.29
CA GLY A 17 8.44 -7.16 -9.04
C GLY A 17 7.36 -6.49 -8.21
N VAL A 18 7.77 -5.78 -7.14
CA VAL A 18 6.86 -4.98 -6.32
C VAL A 18 6.20 -3.89 -7.16
N TYR A 19 6.96 -3.07 -7.89
CA TYR A 19 6.40 -1.94 -8.65
C TYR A 19 5.48 -2.40 -9.78
N ARG A 20 5.82 -3.49 -10.47
CA ARG A 20 4.94 -4.11 -11.46
C ARG A 20 3.63 -4.57 -10.83
N PHE A 21 3.68 -5.17 -9.64
CA PHE A 21 2.49 -5.56 -8.90
C PHE A 21 1.62 -4.35 -8.54
N LEU A 22 2.21 -3.28 -7.96
CA LEU A 22 1.50 -2.04 -7.61
C LEU A 22 0.79 -1.44 -8.82
N LEU A 23 1.48 -1.33 -9.96
CA LEU A 23 0.91 -0.78 -11.20
C LEU A 23 -0.23 -1.63 -11.75
N ASN A 24 -0.10 -2.95 -11.71
CA ASN A 24 -1.19 -3.85 -12.10
C ASN A 24 -2.39 -3.71 -11.18
N ARG A 25 -2.15 -3.55 -9.87
CA ARG A 25 -3.21 -3.42 -8.88
C ARG A 25 -3.98 -2.11 -9.02
N ASN A 26 -3.30 -1.01 -9.34
CA ASN A 26 -3.92 0.29 -9.60
C ASN A 26 -5.03 0.27 -10.65
N ARG A 27 -5.01 -0.68 -11.59
CA ARG A 27 -6.08 -0.83 -12.60
C ARG A 27 -7.44 -1.24 -12.00
N ARG A 28 -7.45 -1.75 -10.77
CA ARG A 28 -8.62 -2.32 -10.10
C ARG A 28 -9.08 -1.51 -8.89
N LEU A 29 -8.33 -0.49 -8.49
CA LEU A 29 -8.64 0.31 -7.30
C LEU A 29 -9.58 1.46 -7.67
N TYR A 30 -10.54 1.72 -6.79
CA TYR A 30 -11.45 2.86 -6.90
C TYR A 30 -10.99 4.01 -5.99
N GLY A 31 -10.90 5.23 -6.51
CA GLY A 31 -10.65 6.45 -5.72
C GLY A 31 -9.26 6.59 -5.08
N VAL A 32 -8.45 5.53 -5.06
CA VAL A 32 -7.08 5.50 -4.55
C VAL A 32 -6.14 4.77 -5.52
N ALA A 33 -4.85 5.09 -5.43
CA ALA A 33 -3.80 4.40 -6.14
C ALA A 33 -2.57 4.20 -5.25
N TYR A 34 -1.84 3.11 -5.47
CA TYR A 34 -0.50 2.93 -4.93
C TYR A 34 0.46 3.97 -5.48
N THR A 35 1.24 4.52 -4.56
CA THR A 35 2.25 5.55 -4.78
C THR A 35 3.48 5.24 -3.95
N LEU A 36 4.59 5.89 -4.31
CA LEU A 36 5.83 5.87 -3.54
C LEU A 36 6.12 7.28 -3.03
N ASP A 37 6.64 7.39 -1.82
CA ASP A 37 7.24 8.63 -1.35
C ASP A 37 8.71 8.77 -1.82
N ASN A 38 9.40 9.82 -1.37
CA ASN A 38 10.77 10.11 -1.79
C ASN A 38 11.81 9.07 -1.31
N VAL A 39 11.51 8.32 -0.24
CA VAL A 39 12.40 7.26 0.25
C VAL A 39 11.97 5.88 -0.25
N GLY A 40 10.84 5.79 -0.94
CA GLY A 40 10.32 4.57 -1.57
C GLY A 40 9.30 3.82 -0.72
N ASP A 41 8.79 4.42 0.35
CA ASP A 41 7.70 3.85 1.14
C ASP A 41 6.42 3.83 0.30
N ILE A 42 5.62 2.78 0.50
CA ILE A 42 4.42 2.51 -0.28
C ILE A 42 3.21 3.08 0.45
N TYR A 43 2.44 3.88 -0.27
CA TYR A 43 1.23 4.54 0.20
C TYR A 43 0.06 4.31 -0.76
N LEU A 44 -1.15 4.16 -0.23
CA LEU A 44 -2.38 4.40 -0.97
C LEU A 44 -2.79 5.86 -0.84
N VAL A 45 -2.98 6.53 -1.98
CA VAL A 45 -3.37 7.95 -2.01
C VAL A 45 -4.59 8.15 -2.88
N GLY A 46 -5.57 8.87 -2.34
CA GLY A 46 -6.78 9.30 -3.04
C GLY A 46 -6.94 10.81 -3.02
N ARG A 47 -7.53 11.36 -4.09
CA ARG A 47 -7.90 12.77 -4.18
C ARG A 47 -9.31 12.89 -4.76
N MET A 48 -10.15 13.65 -4.08
CA MET A 48 -11.53 13.91 -4.50
C MET A 48 -11.92 15.38 -4.33
N SER A 49 -12.87 15.83 -5.16
CA SER A 49 -13.44 17.17 -5.05
C SER A 49 -14.17 17.32 -3.71
N LEU A 50 -14.18 18.52 -3.12
CA LEU A 50 -14.96 18.75 -1.91
C LEU A 50 -16.47 18.55 -2.15
N ALA A 51 -16.94 18.86 -3.36
CA ALA A 51 -18.35 18.71 -3.73
C ALA A 51 -18.81 17.24 -3.82
N SER A 52 -17.88 16.29 -3.92
CA SER A 52 -18.18 14.85 -3.93
C SER A 52 -17.95 14.19 -2.57
N VAL A 53 -17.67 14.97 -1.51
CA VAL A 53 -17.47 14.43 -0.17
C VAL A 53 -18.82 14.29 0.51
N ASP A 54 -19.30 13.06 0.58
CA ASP A 54 -20.41 12.64 1.44
C ASP A 54 -20.01 11.38 2.23
N ALA A 55 -20.87 10.95 3.15
CA ALA A 55 -20.59 9.80 4.00
C ALA A 55 -20.37 8.51 3.18
N GLU A 56 -21.12 8.31 2.10
CA GLU A 56 -21.01 7.11 1.28
C GLU A 56 -19.70 7.07 0.50
N GLU A 57 -19.26 8.20 -0.07
CA GLU A 57 -18.01 8.27 -0.80
C GLU A 57 -16.80 8.09 0.12
N ILE A 58 -16.86 8.63 1.35
CA ILE A 58 -15.85 8.39 2.37
C ILE A 58 -15.79 6.89 2.70
N ASP A 59 -16.94 6.26 2.98
CA ASP A 59 -16.99 4.83 3.30
C ASP A 59 -16.49 3.96 2.14
N ARG A 60 -16.83 4.28 0.89
CA ARG A 60 -16.32 3.58 -0.30
C ARG A 60 -14.80 3.68 -0.40
N VAL A 61 -14.24 4.87 -0.22
CA VAL A 61 -12.77 5.08 -0.30
C VAL A 61 -12.05 4.41 0.86
N LEU A 62 -12.55 4.54 2.09
CA LEU A 62 -11.94 3.89 3.26
C LEU A 62 -12.05 2.37 3.19
N GLY A 63 -13.20 1.84 2.74
CA GLY A 63 -13.39 0.42 2.49
C GLY A 63 -12.41 -0.11 1.44
N GLN A 64 -12.22 0.62 0.33
CA GLN A 64 -11.24 0.26 -0.69
C GLN A 64 -9.81 0.24 -0.15
N VAL A 65 -9.45 1.18 0.73
CA VAL A 65 -8.13 1.23 1.36
C VAL A 65 -7.92 0.02 2.26
N LEU A 66 -8.87 -0.29 3.14
CA LEU A 66 -8.78 -1.43 4.04
C LEU A 66 -8.63 -2.74 3.26
N GLU A 67 -9.49 -2.95 2.26
CA GLU A 67 -9.45 -4.17 1.44
C GLU A 67 -8.13 -4.29 0.66
N ALA A 68 -7.64 -3.20 0.06
CA ALA A 68 -6.39 -3.22 -0.69
C ALA A 68 -5.20 -3.56 0.23
N VAL A 69 -5.13 -2.94 1.41
CA VAL A 69 -4.07 -3.24 2.38
C VAL A 69 -4.14 -4.71 2.81
N ASP A 70 -5.30 -5.18 3.26
CA ASP A 70 -5.44 -6.55 3.76
C ASP A 70 -5.15 -7.61 2.68
N SER A 71 -5.63 -7.38 1.45
CA SER A 71 -5.48 -8.35 0.35
C SER A 71 -4.06 -8.37 -0.23
N ASP A 72 -3.40 -7.21 -0.33
CA ASP A 72 -2.15 -7.09 -1.07
C ASP A 72 -0.91 -7.21 -0.16
N PHE A 73 -1.06 -7.04 1.16
CA PHE A 73 0.07 -7.01 2.11
C PHE A 73 0.93 -8.26 2.08
N ASN A 74 0.34 -9.46 2.14
CA ASN A 74 1.11 -10.71 2.08
C ASN A 74 1.90 -10.85 0.77
N THR A 75 1.29 -10.44 -0.34
CA THR A 75 1.97 -10.45 -1.65
C THR A 75 3.15 -9.48 -1.65
N LEU A 76 2.99 -8.29 -1.07
CA LEU A 76 4.09 -7.32 -0.93
C LEU A 76 5.21 -7.84 -0.03
N LEU A 77 4.88 -8.53 1.07
CA LEU A 77 5.85 -9.19 1.94
C LEU A 77 6.65 -10.26 1.20
N GLU A 78 5.97 -11.14 0.48
CA GLU A 78 6.61 -12.23 -0.27
C GLU A 78 7.46 -11.72 -1.43
N LEU A 79 7.04 -10.63 -2.08
CA LEU A 79 7.77 -10.03 -3.19
C LEU A 79 8.97 -9.24 -2.69
N GLY A 80 8.81 -8.38 -1.69
CA GLY A 80 9.78 -7.33 -1.36
C GLY A 80 10.56 -7.51 -0.06
N PHE A 81 10.21 -8.50 0.77
CA PHE A 81 10.76 -8.68 2.12
C PHE A 81 11.08 -10.13 2.48
N ARG A 82 11.13 -11.04 1.50
CA ARG A 82 11.29 -12.47 1.73
C ARG A 82 12.53 -12.80 2.56
N SER A 83 13.68 -12.21 2.23
CA SER A 83 14.93 -12.43 2.95
C SER A 83 14.92 -11.85 4.37
N SER A 84 14.23 -10.74 4.59
CA SER A 84 14.07 -10.09 5.89
C SER A 84 13.16 -10.92 6.82
N ILE A 85 12.09 -11.52 6.30
CA ILE A 85 11.20 -12.42 7.06
C ILE A 85 11.95 -13.68 7.52
N GLN A 86 12.79 -14.26 6.67
CA GLN A 86 13.58 -15.45 7.02
C GLN A 86 14.65 -15.17 8.09
N LYS A 87 15.24 -13.97 8.11
CA LYS A 87 16.22 -13.55 9.13
C LYS A 87 15.58 -13.15 10.46
N SER A 88 14.30 -12.75 10.44
CA SER A 88 13.57 -12.20 11.58
C SER A 88 13.08 -13.22 12.62
N GLY A 89 13.62 -14.44 12.66
CA GLY A 89 13.27 -15.47 13.65
C GLY A 89 13.38 -15.06 15.13
N ASN A 90 13.79 -13.82 15.44
CA ASN A 90 13.70 -13.23 16.77
C ASN A 90 13.47 -11.68 16.79
N GLY A 91 12.89 -11.05 15.74
CA GLY A 91 12.68 -9.59 15.73
C GLY A 91 11.89 -9.09 14.51
N GLY A 92 10.81 -8.35 14.76
CA GLY A 92 9.69 -8.07 13.83
C GLY A 92 10.02 -7.60 12.40
N CYS A 93 9.04 -7.80 11.52
CA CYS A 93 9.13 -7.48 10.09
C CYS A 93 9.38 -5.98 9.85
N ARG A 94 10.47 -5.63 9.14
CA ARG A 94 10.83 -4.25 8.78
C ARG A 94 9.81 -3.55 7.87
N ALA A 95 8.91 -4.30 7.25
CA ALA A 95 7.90 -3.74 6.36
C ALA A 95 6.97 -2.74 7.06
N VAL A 96 6.75 -2.84 8.38
CA VAL A 96 5.78 -2.00 9.11
C VAL A 96 6.42 -1.23 10.28
N ASN A 97 7.61 -1.63 10.73
CA ASN A 97 8.33 -0.91 11.78
C ASN A 97 8.98 0.36 11.19
N ARG A 98 8.52 1.53 11.63
CA ARG A 98 9.18 2.81 11.36
C ARG A 98 10.45 2.96 12.19
#